data_AF-A0A9D6RMJ6-F1
#
_entry.id   AF-A0A9D6RMJ6-F1
#
_cell.length_a   1.000
_cell.length_b   1.000
_cell.length_c   1.000
_cell.angle_alpha   90.00
_cell.angle_beta   90.00
_cell.angle_gamma   90.00
#
_symmetry.space_group_name_H-M   'P 1'
#
loop_
_entity.id
_entity.type
_entity.pdbx_description
1 polymer ?
#
loop_
_entity_poly.entity_id
_entity_poly.type
_entity_poly.pdbx_seq_one_letter_code
_entity_poly.pdbx_strand_id
1 'polypeptide(L)'
;MVEKRPKTQDEARARPKNKEDEFFETQEKERRAELLRKKAQGAQRKKCPADGAELEEIAHGPHQVDRCPTCGGVWLDPGELELISNEGKGSGNPLVNFLRSLAP
;
A
#
# COMPACT_ATOMS: atom_id res chain seq x y z
N MET A 1 -35.22 22.02 -57.67
CA MET A 1 -35.09 22.81 -56.43
C MET A 1 -33.88 22.29 -55.69
N VAL A 2 -32.87 23.15 -55.50
CA VAL A 2 -31.71 22.89 -54.65
C VAL A 2 -32.18 23.11 -53.21
N GLU A 3 -32.19 22.07 -52.40
CA GLU A 3 -32.30 22.22 -50.96
C GLU A 3 -31.11 21.57 -50.26
N LYS A 4 -30.62 22.33 -49.28
CA LYS A 4 -29.23 22.48 -48.87
C LYS A 4 -28.81 21.43 -47.85
N ARG A 5 -27.50 21.17 -47.77
CA ARG A 5 -26.85 20.46 -46.64
C ARG A 5 -27.16 21.16 -45.31
N PRO A 6 -27.09 20.43 -44.18
CA PRO A 6 -26.03 20.80 -43.25
C PRO A 6 -25.17 19.60 -42.83
N LYS A 7 -23.86 19.80 -42.93
CA LYS A 7 -22.87 19.04 -42.17
C LYS A 7 -22.84 19.66 -40.77
N THR A 8 -23.10 18.89 -39.74
CA THR A 8 -22.55 19.11 -38.39
C THR A 8 -21.67 17.90 -38.15
N GLN A 9 -20.35 18.03 -38.33
CA GLN A 9 -19.39 18.42 -37.27
C GLN A 9 -19.52 17.46 -36.08
N ASP A 10 -18.41 16.79 -35.75
CA ASP A 10 -18.19 15.90 -34.59
C ASP A 10 -18.32 14.38 -34.76
N GLU A 11 -18.01 13.83 -35.93
CA GLU A 11 -17.57 12.42 -35.98
C GLU A 11 -16.08 12.35 -35.62
N ALA A 12 -15.80 12.39 -34.32
CA ALA A 12 -14.52 11.98 -33.77
C ALA A 12 -14.25 10.53 -34.19
N ARG A 13 -13.55 10.38 -35.31
CA ARG A 13 -13.22 9.10 -35.94
C ARG A 13 -12.36 8.28 -34.97
N ALA A 14 -12.99 7.42 -34.19
CA ALA A 14 -12.29 6.39 -33.43
C ALA A 14 -11.52 5.53 -34.43
N ARG A 15 -10.18 5.59 -34.38
CA ARG A 15 -9.33 4.70 -35.15
C ARG A 15 -9.66 3.28 -34.70
N PRO A 16 -10.03 2.35 -35.60
CA PRO A 16 -10.24 0.96 -35.21
C PRO A 16 -8.91 0.44 -34.67
N LYS A 17 -8.92 0.00 -33.41
CA LYS A 17 -7.75 -0.62 -32.79
C LYS A 17 -7.44 -1.88 -33.59
N ASN A 18 -6.19 -2.03 -34.03
CA ASN A 18 -5.79 -3.29 -34.66
C ASN A 18 -5.66 -4.37 -33.57
N LYS A 19 -5.54 -5.65 -33.98
CA LYS A 19 -5.42 -6.77 -33.03
C LYS A 19 -4.19 -6.66 -32.13
N GLU A 20 -3.15 -5.97 -32.60
CA GLU A 20 -1.92 -5.73 -31.85
C GLU A 20 -2.16 -4.70 -30.73
N ASP A 21 -2.84 -3.59 -31.01
CA ASP A 21 -3.25 -2.55 -30.06
C ASP A 21 -4.12 -3.16 -28.94
N GLU A 22 -5.08 -4.02 -29.30
CA GLU A 22 -5.93 -4.73 -28.33
C GLU A 22 -5.12 -5.70 -27.43
N PHE A 23 -4.16 -6.40 -28.03
CA PHE A 23 -3.26 -7.31 -27.31
C PHE A 23 -2.37 -6.56 -26.31
N PHE A 24 -1.74 -5.46 -26.72
CA PHE A 24 -0.90 -4.65 -25.84
C PHE A 24 -1.69 -4.03 -24.68
N GLU A 25 -2.90 -3.53 -24.95
CA GLU A 25 -3.79 -3.01 -23.91
C GLU A 25 -4.17 -4.08 -22.88
N THR A 26 -4.38 -5.32 -23.33
CA THR A 26 -4.69 -6.45 -22.45
C THR A 26 -3.48 -6.81 -21.58
N GLN A 27 -2.30 -6.94 -22.19
CA GLN A 27 -1.05 -7.26 -21.46
C GLN A 27 -0.71 -6.20 -20.40
N GLU A 28 -0.89 -4.92 -20.70
CA GLU A 28 -0.65 -3.85 -19.74
C GLU A 28 -1.63 -3.91 -18.56
N LYS A 29 -2.92 -4.15 -18.84
CA LYS A 29 -3.97 -4.32 -17.83
C LYS A 29 -3.68 -5.51 -16.92
N GLU A 30 -3.30 -6.64 -17.49
CA GLU A 30 -2.95 -7.86 -16.73
C GLU A 30 -1.74 -7.61 -15.83
N ARG A 31 -0.66 -7.03 -16.37
CA ARG A 31 0.53 -6.67 -15.59
C ARG A 31 0.20 -5.73 -14.44
N ARG A 32 -0.66 -4.73 -14.69
CA ARG A 32 -1.11 -3.78 -13.66
C ARG A 32 -1.96 -4.49 -12.59
N ALA A 33 -2.86 -5.38 -12.98
CA ALA A 33 -3.67 -6.17 -12.07
C ALA A 33 -2.81 -7.09 -11.19
N GLU A 34 -1.79 -7.72 -11.78
CA GLU A 34 -0.84 -8.57 -11.05
C GLU A 34 -0.07 -7.77 -9.99
N LEU A 35 0.44 -6.59 -10.34
CA LEU A 35 1.13 -5.71 -9.40
C LEU A 35 0.24 -5.27 -8.24
N LEU A 36 -1.03 -4.93 -8.52
CA LEU A 36 -2.01 -4.59 -7.48
C LEU A 36 -2.27 -5.79 -6.55
N ARG A 37 -2.42 -7.00 -7.11
CA ARG A 37 -2.62 -8.23 -6.33
C ARG A 37 -1.44 -8.54 -5.43
N LYS A 38 -0.20 -8.41 -5.94
CA LYS A 38 1.03 -8.61 -5.16
C LYS A 38 1.14 -7.59 -4.01
N LYS A 39 0.81 -6.31 -4.26
CA LYS A 39 0.78 -5.29 -3.20
C LYS A 39 -0.27 -5.59 -2.13
N ALA A 40 -1.47 -6.02 -2.52
CA ALA A 40 -2.54 -6.37 -1.58
C ALA A 40 -2.17 -7.56 -0.68
N GLN A 41 -1.43 -8.55 -1.18
CA GLN A 41 -0.98 -9.70 -0.38
C GLN A 41 -0.05 -9.30 0.77
N GLY A 42 0.78 -8.26 0.59
CA GLY A 42 1.65 -7.72 1.64
C GLY A 42 0.93 -6.82 2.66
N ALA A 43 -0.30 -6.40 2.38
CA ALA A 43 -1.10 -5.52 3.23
C ALA A 43 -2.10 -6.26 4.13
N GLN A 44 -2.00 -7.59 4.25
CA GLN A 44 -2.89 -8.35 5.12
C GLN A 44 -2.63 -8.00 6.58
N ARG A 45 -3.66 -7.47 7.26
CA ARG A 45 -3.60 -7.16 8.68
C ARG A 45 -3.30 -8.42 9.48
N LYS A 46 -2.16 -8.41 10.17
CA LYS A 46 -1.70 -9.52 11.01
C LYS A 46 -2.59 -9.60 12.26
N LYS A 47 -2.76 -10.83 12.76
CA LYS A 47 -3.37 -11.07 14.08
C LYS A 47 -2.25 -11.17 15.12
N CYS A 48 -2.51 -10.69 16.32
CA CYS A 48 -1.61 -10.88 17.45
C CYS A 48 -1.46 -12.38 17.72
N PRO A 49 -0.25 -12.93 17.79
CA PRO A 49 -0.05 -14.35 18.08
C PRO A 49 -0.31 -14.72 19.54
N ALA A 50 -0.38 -13.74 20.44
CA ALA A 50 -0.64 -13.97 21.85
C ALA A 50 -2.14 -14.14 22.15
N ASP A 51 -2.99 -13.31 21.53
CA ASP A 51 -4.43 -13.23 21.85
C ASP A 51 -5.37 -13.28 20.62
N GLY A 52 -4.83 -13.27 19.40
CA GLY A 52 -5.59 -13.32 18.16
C GLY A 52 -6.27 -12.01 17.74
N ALA A 53 -6.09 -10.91 18.48
CA ALA A 53 -6.67 -9.61 18.13
C ALA A 53 -6.05 -9.03 16.84
N GLU A 54 -6.77 -8.13 16.18
CA GLU A 54 -6.20 -7.39 15.04
C GLU A 54 -5.14 -6.41 15.51
N LEU A 55 -3.98 -6.43 14.86
CA LEU A 55 -2.94 -5.45 15.13
C LEU A 55 -3.32 -4.11 14.50
N GLU A 56 -3.00 -3.04 15.22
CA GLU A 56 -3.18 -1.66 14.82
C GLU A 56 -1.83 -1.05 14.48
N GLU A 57 -1.72 -0.50 13.28
CA GLU A 57 -0.52 0.19 12.84
C GLU A 57 -0.44 1.57 13.53
N ILE A 58 0.63 1.79 14.27
CA ILE A 58 0.90 3.04 15.00
C ILE A 58 2.21 3.64 14.54
N ALA A 59 2.26 4.98 14.48
CA ALA A 59 3.47 5.70 14.15
C ALA A 59 4.34 5.89 15.39
N HIS A 60 5.62 5.51 15.28
CA HIS A 60 6.64 5.85 16.26
C HIS A 60 7.79 6.59 15.58
N GLY A 61 7.80 7.92 15.71
CA GLY A 61 8.78 8.75 15.00
C GLY A 61 8.67 8.54 13.48
N PRO A 62 9.76 8.13 12.79
CA PRO A 62 9.74 7.83 11.37
C PRO A 62 9.28 6.39 11.02
N HIS A 63 9.04 5.52 12.01
CA HIS A 63 8.69 4.12 11.79
C HIS A 63 7.21 3.84 12.00
N GLN A 64 6.68 2.85 11.29
CA GLN A 64 5.34 2.31 11.48
C GLN A 64 5.47 0.94 12.12
N VAL A 65 4.75 0.70 13.22
CA VAL A 65 4.82 -0.57 13.96
C VAL A 65 3.42 -1.07 14.27
N ASP A 66 3.25 -2.38 14.33
CA ASP A 66 1.97 -3.03 14.59
C ASP A 66 1.82 -3.27 16.10
N ARG A 67 0.82 -2.68 16.77
CA ARG A 67 0.54 -2.86 18.20
C ARG A 67 -0.76 -3.62 18.41
N CYS A 68 -0.76 -4.57 19.33
CA CYS A 68 -1.99 -5.21 19.78
C CYS A 68 -2.72 -4.30 20.80
N PRO A 69 -3.98 -3.90 20.55
CA PRO A 69 -4.74 -3.10 21.50
C PRO A 69 -5.13 -3.87 22.77
N THR A 70 -5.11 -5.21 22.71
CA THR A 70 -5.56 -6.09 23.81
C THR A 70 -4.44 -6.41 24.80
N CYS A 71 -3.35 -7.05 24.36
CA CYS A 71 -2.22 -7.38 25.23
C CYS A 71 -1.13 -6.30 25.30
N GLY A 72 -1.18 -5.28 24.43
CA GLY A 72 -0.15 -4.24 24.35
C GLY A 72 1.16 -4.68 23.70
N GLY A 73 1.23 -5.91 23.18
CA GLY A 73 2.40 -6.41 22.46
C GLY A 73 2.66 -5.64 21.16
N VAL A 74 3.93 -5.55 20.78
CA VAL A 74 4.39 -4.88 19.55
C VAL A 74 4.96 -5.92 18.59
N TRP A 75 4.56 -5.84 17.35
CA TRP A 75 4.99 -6.68 16.26
C TRP A 75 5.85 -5.85 15.31
N LEU A 76 7.04 -6.37 15.02
CA LEU A 76 8.05 -5.72 14.18
C LEU A 76 8.34 -6.62 12.98
N ASP A 77 8.45 -6.02 11.82
CA ASP A 77 8.87 -6.70 10.61
C ASP A 77 10.40 -6.88 10.58
N PRO A 78 10.90 -7.82 9.75
CA PRO A 78 12.33 -8.08 9.66
C PRO A 78 13.12 -6.80 9.35
N GLY A 79 14.11 -6.49 10.20
CA GLY A 79 14.96 -5.30 10.07
C GLY A 79 14.49 -4.06 10.84
N GLU A 80 13.24 -4.01 11.31
CA GLU A 80 12.73 -2.84 12.05
C GLU A 80 13.34 -2.71 13.45
N LEU A 81 13.61 -3.84 14.10
CA LEU A 81 14.24 -3.87 15.42
C LEU A 81 15.63 -3.20 15.40
N GLU A 82 16.40 -3.47 14.36
CA GLU A 82 17.72 -2.91 14.13
C GLU A 82 17.64 -1.40 13.87
N LEU A 83 16.65 -0.95 13.09
CA LEU A 83 16.40 0.47 12.83
C LEU A 83 16.11 1.21 14.14
N ILE A 84 15.18 0.72 14.94
CA ILE A 84 14.80 1.31 16.23
C ILE A 84 15.99 1.30 17.21
N SER A 85 16.75 0.21 17.24
CA SER A 85 17.91 0.08 18.13
C SER A 85 19.04 1.06 17.80
N ASN A 86 19.17 1.44 16.52
CA ASN A 86 20.27 2.29 16.06
C ASN A 86 19.93 3.80 16.09
N GLU A 87 18.68 4.17 16.40
CA GLU A 87 18.22 5.57 16.38
C GLU A 87 18.49 6.36 17.67
N GLY A 88 18.86 5.70 18.76
CA GLY A 88 18.99 6.39 20.04
C GLY A 88 20.23 7.28 20.12
N LYS A 89 20.03 8.57 19.85
CA LYS A 89 20.95 9.64 20.23
C LYS A 89 20.63 10.07 21.66
N GLY A 90 21.21 9.40 22.66
CA GLY A 90 21.03 9.76 24.08
C GLY A 90 21.66 8.75 25.05
N SER A 91 21.75 9.11 26.34
CA SER A 91 22.19 8.20 27.41
C SER A 91 21.03 7.29 27.82
N GLY A 92 20.89 6.14 27.16
CA GLY A 92 19.88 5.12 27.47
C GLY A 92 19.77 4.06 26.39
N ASN A 93 19.11 2.93 26.69
CA ASN A 93 18.85 1.91 25.68
C ASN A 93 17.72 2.40 24.74
N PRO A 94 17.98 2.56 23.42
CA PRO A 94 17.02 3.14 22.48
C PRO A 94 15.72 2.34 22.37
N LEU A 95 15.85 1.02 22.43
CA LEU A 95 14.74 0.07 22.36
C LEU A 95 13.87 0.14 23.61
N VAL A 96 14.46 0.38 24.78
CA VAL A 96 13.69 0.59 26.03
C VAL A 96 12.90 1.90 25.98
N ASN A 97 13.48 2.97 25.42
CA ASN A 97 12.78 4.24 25.24
C ASN A 97 11.63 4.11 24.24
N PHE A 98 11.86 3.39 23.14
CA PHE A 98 10.84 3.01 22.18
C PHE A 98 9.66 2.31 22.86
N LEU A 99 9.91 1.19 23.55
CA LEU A 99 8.84 0.42 24.21
C LEU A 99 8.11 1.24 25.28
N ARG A 100 8.80 2.13 26.01
CA ARG A 100 8.17 3.03 26.99
C ARG A 100 7.24 4.04 26.33
N SER A 101 7.56 4.54 25.14
CA SER A 101 6.69 5.48 24.42
C SER A 101 5.39 4.86 23.92
N LEU A 102 5.33 3.52 23.86
CA LEU A 102 4.18 2.74 23.42
C LEU A 102 3.30 2.24 24.58
N ALA A 103 3.74 2.49 25.81
CA ALA A 103 2.95 2.24 27.00
C ALA A 103 1.88 3.35 27.14
N PRO A 104 0.62 3.00 27.49
CA PRO A 104 -0.45 3.98 27.74
C PRO A 104 -0.16 4.86 28.96
#